data_AF-A0A916FSP4-F1
#
_entry.id   AF-A0A916FSP4-F1
#
_cell.length_a   1.000
_cell.length_b   1.000
_cell.length_c   1.000
_cell.angle_alpha   90.00
_cell.angle_beta   90.00
_cell.angle_gamma   90.00
#
_symmetry.space_group_name_H-M   'P 1'
#
loop_
_entity.id
_entity.type
_entity.pdbx_description
1 polymer ?
#
loop_
_entity_poly.entity_id
_entity_poly.type
_entity_poly.pdbx_seq_one_letter_code
_entity_poly.pdbx_strand_id
1 'polypeptide(L)'
;MNTKSLDVQNVAVNCVDEGSGAPTLLLHGNPDSSEMWGAVIAPMKSRYRCLAPDLPGYGCSAFIVNFDTSLENMARWVEELVMNLGVTAPLNLVMHDFGAHFGLAWAIRHPDRV
;
A
#
# COMPACT_ATOMS: atom_id res chain seq x y z
N MET A 1 -3.22 0.54 15.60
CA MET A 1 -2.32 -0.31 14.80
C MET A 1 -0.97 0.36 14.80
N ASN A 2 0.12 -0.40 14.78
CA ASN A 2 1.46 0.14 14.64
C ASN A 2 1.63 0.66 13.21
N THR A 3 1.99 1.95 13.11
CA THR A 3 2.32 2.57 11.83
C THR A 3 3.79 2.95 11.79
N LYS A 4 4.30 3.08 10.57
CA LYS A 4 5.61 3.65 10.28
C LYS A 4 5.48 4.66 9.15
N SER A 5 6.36 5.64 9.16
CA SER A 5 6.52 6.58 8.08
C SER A 5 7.65 6.13 7.16
N LEU A 6 7.47 6.26 5.86
CA LEU A 6 8.46 5.98 4.83
C LEU A 6 8.38 7.06 3.74
N ASP A 7 9.49 7.33 3.08
CA ASP A 7 9.50 8.20 1.90
C ASP A 7 9.23 7.35 0.66
N VAL A 8 8.26 7.74 -0.16
CA VAL A 8 7.97 7.13 -1.47
C VAL A 8 7.70 8.24 -2.47
N GLN A 9 8.53 8.38 -3.49
CA GLN A 9 8.45 9.49 -4.45
C GLN A 9 8.41 10.89 -3.79
N ASN A 10 9.19 11.11 -2.72
CA ASN A 10 9.18 12.34 -1.91
C ASN A 10 7.84 12.62 -1.20
N VAL A 11 7.02 11.59 -1.01
CA VAL A 11 5.83 11.63 -0.17
C VAL A 11 6.15 10.93 1.14
N ALA A 12 5.94 11.61 2.27
CA ALA A 12 5.94 10.94 3.57
C ALA A 12 4.67 10.10 3.69
N VAL A 13 4.80 8.78 3.54
CA VAL A 13 3.72 7.82 3.52
C VAL A 13 3.54 7.20 4.91
N ASN A 14 2.35 7.30 5.47
CA ASN A 14 1.96 6.54 6.64
C ASN A 14 1.57 5.12 6.21
N CYS A 15 2.12 4.09 6.85
CA CYS A 15 1.79 2.70 6.56
C CYS A 15 1.62 1.91 7.85
N VAL A 16 0.48 1.23 7.99
CA VAL A 16 0.32 0.16 8.97
C VAL A 16 1.21 -1.00 8.57
N ASP A 17 2.00 -1.52 9.51
CA ASP A 17 2.83 -2.73 9.33
C ASP A 17 2.65 -3.62 10.56
N GLU A 18 1.77 -4.62 10.44
CA GLU A 18 1.34 -5.48 11.54
C GLU A 18 1.53 -6.96 11.19
N GLY A 19 1.96 -7.74 12.18
CA GLY A 19 2.13 -9.18 12.05
C GLY A 19 3.45 -9.59 11.40
N SER A 20 3.53 -10.86 11.05
CA SER A 20 4.68 -11.49 10.42
C SER A 20 4.23 -12.62 9.50
N GLY A 21 5.10 -13.05 8.59
CA GLY A 21 4.79 -14.09 7.60
C GLY A 21 4.67 -13.54 6.19
N ALA A 22 3.79 -14.13 5.38
CA ALA A 22 3.67 -13.76 3.97
C ALA A 22 3.21 -12.30 3.81
N PRO A 23 3.90 -11.49 2.99
CA PRO A 23 3.58 -10.07 2.82
C PRO A 23 2.21 -9.94 2.16
N THR A 24 1.36 -9.08 2.71
CA THR A 24 0.02 -8.79 2.20
C THR A 24 -0.17 -7.28 2.13
N LEU A 25 -0.26 -6.74 0.92
CA LEU A 25 -0.46 -5.32 0.67
C LEU A 25 -1.96 -5.03 0.55
N LEU A 26 -2.46 -4.07 1.34
CA LEU A 26 -3.85 -3.67 1.38
C LEU A 26 -4.00 -2.22 0.91
N LEU A 27 -4.49 -2.02 -0.32
CA LEU A 27 -4.65 -0.69 -0.93
C LEU A 27 -6.11 -0.22 -0.79
N HIS A 28 -6.32 0.85 -0.03
CA HIS A 28 -7.63 1.50 0.12
C HIS A 28 -8.01 2.32 -1.12
N GLY A 29 -9.21 2.91 -1.13
CA GLY A 29 -9.64 3.88 -2.14
C GLY A 29 -10.15 5.19 -1.55
N ASN A 30 -10.95 5.93 -2.32
CA ASN A 30 -11.48 7.22 -1.91
C ASN A 30 -12.90 7.07 -1.31
N PRO A 31 -13.23 7.67 -0.16
CA PRO A 31 -12.44 8.61 0.65
C PRO A 31 -11.74 7.98 1.87
N ASP A 32 -11.43 6.69 1.81
CA ASP A 32 -10.88 5.91 2.92
C ASP A 32 -9.37 6.15 3.17
N SER A 33 -8.82 5.41 4.13
CA SER A 33 -7.41 5.32 4.47
C SER A 33 -7.06 3.89 4.94
N SER A 34 -5.84 3.66 5.39
CA SER A 34 -5.41 2.40 6.02
C SER A 34 -6.30 1.98 7.21
N GLU A 35 -7.04 2.89 7.83
CA GLU A 35 -7.97 2.59 8.92
C GLU A 35 -9.07 1.61 8.53
N MET A 36 -9.53 1.63 7.26
CA MET A 36 -10.60 0.75 6.79
C MET A 36 -10.24 -0.74 6.96
N TRP A 37 -8.95 -1.05 6.96
CA TRP A 37 -8.44 -2.41 7.01
C TRP A 37 -8.34 -2.97 8.43
N GLY A 38 -8.63 -2.19 9.49
CA GLY A 38 -8.43 -2.64 10.87
C GLY A 38 -9.11 -3.97 11.21
N ALA A 39 -10.37 -4.14 10.79
CA ALA A 39 -11.12 -5.38 11.00
C ALA A 39 -10.61 -6.58 10.15
N VAL A 40 -9.97 -6.30 9.01
CA VAL A 40 -9.36 -7.30 8.14
C VAL A 40 -7.99 -7.73 8.68
N ILE A 41 -7.18 -6.77 9.11
CA ILE A 41 -5.83 -6.99 9.65
C ILE A 41 -5.88 -7.76 10.97
N ALA A 42 -6.84 -7.45 11.84
CA ALA A 42 -6.94 -8.04 13.19
C ALA A 42 -6.85 -9.58 13.22
N PRO A 43 -7.62 -10.34 12.42
CA PRO A 43 -7.47 -11.80 12.36
C PRO A 43 -6.26 -12.26 11.51
N MET A 44 -5.86 -11.50 10.49
CA MET A 44 -4.82 -11.90 9.52
C MET A 44 -3.39 -11.78 10.07
N LYS A 45 -3.12 -10.81 10.94
CA LYS A 45 -1.78 -10.49 11.42
C LYS A 45 -1.07 -11.61 12.20
N SER A 46 -1.80 -12.67 12.55
CA SER A 46 -1.25 -13.89 13.15
C SER A 46 -0.48 -14.77 12.15
N ARG A 47 -0.69 -14.59 10.84
CA ARG A 47 -0.11 -15.41 9.76
C ARG A 47 0.50 -14.59 8.62
N TYR A 48 0.08 -13.34 8.48
CA TYR A 48 0.49 -12.45 7.40
C TYR A 48 1.12 -11.19 7.96
N ARG A 49 2.14 -10.68 7.27
CA ARG A 49 2.62 -9.31 7.45
C ARG A 49 1.70 -8.39 6.66
N CYS A 50 0.78 -7.74 7.36
CA CYS A 50 -0.22 -6.85 6.77
C CYS A 50 0.34 -5.44 6.61
N LEU A 51 0.39 -4.98 5.37
CA LEU A 51 0.95 -3.69 4.95
C LEU A 51 -0.18 -2.84 4.38
N ALA A 52 -0.65 -1.84 5.11
CA ALA A 52 -1.70 -0.94 4.63
C ALA A 52 -1.18 0.51 4.60
N PRO A 53 -0.68 0.99 3.44
CA PRO A 53 -0.32 2.38 3.26
C PRO A 53 -1.57 3.27 3.18
N ASP A 54 -1.43 4.52 3.60
CA ASP A 54 -2.30 5.59 3.14
C ASP A 54 -1.78 6.09 1.78
N LEU A 55 -2.64 6.11 0.77
CA LEU A 55 -2.31 6.65 -0.56
C LEU A 55 -1.87 8.13 -0.47
N PRO A 56 -1.08 8.65 -1.43
CA PRO A 56 -0.64 10.04 -1.42
C PRO A 56 -1.82 11.03 -1.25
N GLY A 57 -1.73 11.90 -0.24
CA GLY A 57 -2.79 12.85 0.09
C GLY A 57 -3.97 12.31 0.91
N TYR A 58 -3.95 11.03 1.31
CA TYR A 58 -4.99 10.41 2.15
C TYR A 58 -4.48 10.11 3.56
N GLY A 59 -5.43 9.96 4.50
CA GLY A 59 -5.13 9.59 5.88
C GLY A 59 -4.04 10.45 6.51
N CYS A 60 -2.97 9.80 6.97
CA CYS A 60 -1.80 10.44 7.56
C CYS A 60 -0.62 10.58 6.59
N SER A 61 -0.79 10.22 5.31
CA SER A 61 0.21 10.47 4.27
C SER A 61 0.23 11.95 3.87
N ALA A 62 1.41 12.45 3.53
CA ALA A 62 1.59 13.83 3.11
C ALA A 62 0.79 14.14 1.83
N PHE A 63 0.20 15.34 1.80
CA PHE A 63 -0.37 15.92 0.61
C PHE A 63 0.70 16.73 -0.13
N ILE A 64 0.95 16.40 -1.39
CA ILE A 64 1.90 17.12 -2.25
C ILE A 64 1.13 17.83 -3.36
N VAL A 65 1.37 19.14 -3.48
CA VAL A 65 0.77 19.95 -4.54
C VAL A 65 1.31 19.48 -5.89
N ASN A 66 0.41 19.29 -6.87
CA ASN A 66 0.74 18.80 -8.21
C ASN A 66 1.42 17.43 -8.24
N PHE A 67 1.15 16.56 -7.26
CA PHE A 67 1.56 15.16 -7.34
C PHE A 67 0.94 14.50 -8.58
N ASP A 68 1.75 13.78 -9.35
CA ASP A 68 1.27 13.05 -10.53
C ASP A 68 0.45 11.83 -10.08
N THR A 69 -0.87 11.96 -10.14
CA THR A 69 -1.83 10.89 -9.82
C THR A 69 -2.25 10.08 -11.05
N SER A 70 -1.51 10.19 -12.17
CA SER A 70 -1.75 9.33 -13.32
C SER A 70 -1.62 7.85 -12.93
N LEU A 71 -2.39 6.99 -13.60
CA LEU A 71 -2.37 5.55 -13.37
C LEU A 71 -0.94 4.97 -13.50
N GLU A 72 -0.17 5.49 -14.45
CA GLU A 72 1.20 5.07 -14.67
C GLU A 72 2.10 5.45 -13.50
N ASN A 73 2.01 6.67 -12.99
CA ASN A 73 2.81 7.10 -11.86
C ASN A 73 2.41 6.37 -10.58
N MET A 74 1.11 6.18 -10.35
CA MET A 74 0.63 5.44 -9.19
C MET A 74 1.07 3.97 -9.20
N ALA A 75 1.17 3.34 -10.37
CA ALA A 75 1.75 1.99 -10.48
C ALA A 75 3.24 1.97 -10.09
N ARG A 76 4.02 2.98 -10.50
CA ARG A 76 5.43 3.14 -10.06
C ARG A 76 5.52 3.44 -8.57
N TRP A 77 4.58 4.20 -8.03
CA TRP A 77 4.51 4.50 -6.61
C TRP A 77 4.28 3.23 -5.78
N VAL A 78 3.40 2.33 -6.24
CA VAL A 78 3.22 1.01 -5.61
C VAL A 78 4.50 0.18 -5.68
N GLU A 79 5.21 0.21 -6.80
CA GLU A 79 6.50 -0.48 -6.94
C GLU A 79 7.54 0.02 -5.92
N GLU A 80 7.72 1.34 -5.82
CA GLU A 80 8.66 1.97 -4.89
C GLU A 80 8.26 1.75 -3.43
N LEU A 81 6.96 1.83 -3.12
CA LEU A 81 6.43 1.47 -1.81
C LEU A 81 6.83 0.03 -1.42
N VAL A 82 6.59 -0.95 -2.30
CA VAL A 82 6.90 -2.36 -2.04
C VAL A 82 8.39 -2.57 -1.83
N MET A 83 9.24 -1.89 -2.61
CA MET A 83 10.71 -1.92 -2.44
C MET A 83 11.13 -1.32 -1.10
N ASN A 84 10.61 -0.14 -0.74
CA ASN A 84 10.96 0.57 0.50
C ASN A 84 10.45 -0.17 1.75
N LEU A 85 9.40 -0.99 1.61
CA LEU A 85 8.91 -1.90 2.66
C LEU A 85 9.77 -3.18 2.82
N GLY A 86 10.78 -3.37 1.96
CA GLY A 86 11.70 -4.50 1.96
C GLY A 86 11.05 -5.81 1.50
N VAL A 87 9.98 -5.74 0.69
CA VAL A 87 9.25 -6.93 0.24
C VAL A 87 9.88 -7.47 -1.04
N THR A 88 10.67 -8.53 -0.90
CA THR A 88 11.41 -9.16 -2.02
C THR A 88 10.72 -10.40 -2.60
N ALA A 89 9.88 -11.08 -1.80
CA ALA A 89 9.05 -12.20 -2.24
C ALA A 89 7.76 -11.72 -2.92
N PRO A 90 7.05 -12.59 -3.65
CA PRO A 90 5.68 -12.33 -4.07
C PRO A 90 4.78 -12.01 -2.86
N LEU A 91 3.79 -11.15 -3.06
CA LEU A 91 2.89 -10.67 -2.02
C LEU A 91 1.43 -10.94 -2.35
N ASN A 92 0.59 -11.09 -1.33
CA ASN A 92 -0.85 -11.09 -1.53
C ASN A 92 -1.31 -9.64 -1.75
N LEU A 93 -2.06 -9.40 -2.82
CA LEU A 93 -2.57 -8.07 -3.14
C LEU A 93 -4.07 -7.97 -2.85
N VAL A 94 -4.43 -7.15 -1.87
CA VAL A 94 -5.83 -6.85 -1.48
C VAL A 94 -6.11 -5.40 -1.83
N MET A 95 -7.20 -5.14 -2.55
CA MET A 95 -7.45 -3.81 -3.10
C MET A 95 -8.92 -3.41 -3.05
N HIS A 96 -9.16 -2.11 -2.94
CA HIS A 96 -10.47 -1.50 -2.98
C HIS A 96 -10.44 -0.20 -3.82
N ASP A 97 -11.46 0.02 -4.66
CA ASP A 97 -11.71 1.30 -5.37
C ASP A 97 -10.47 1.83 -6.15
N PHE A 98 -9.95 3.04 -5.89
CA PHE A 98 -8.76 3.56 -6.56
C PHE A 98 -7.51 2.69 -6.31
N GLY A 99 -7.37 2.12 -5.11
CA GLY A 99 -6.32 1.16 -4.80
C GLY A 99 -6.33 -0.05 -5.74
N ALA A 100 -7.50 -0.46 -6.25
CA ALA A 100 -7.60 -1.54 -7.23
C ALA A 100 -7.05 -1.13 -8.60
N HIS A 101 -7.28 0.10 -9.04
CA HIS A 101 -6.73 0.60 -10.30
C HIS A 101 -5.20 0.63 -10.24
N PHE A 102 -4.64 1.19 -9.17
CA PHE A 102 -3.20 1.35 -9.00
C PHE A 102 -2.49 0.01 -8.79
N GLY A 103 -3.04 -0.84 -7.92
CA GLY A 103 -2.47 -2.16 -7.66
C GLY A 103 -2.56 -3.10 -8.85
N LEU A 104 -3.65 -3.08 -9.64
CA LEU A 104 -3.74 -3.87 -10.88
C LEU A 104 -2.76 -3.38 -11.95
N ALA A 105 -2.62 -2.06 -12.12
CA ALA A 105 -1.66 -1.50 -13.06
C ALA A 105 -0.21 -1.89 -12.73
N TRP A 106 0.11 -2.01 -11.44
CA TRP A 106 1.37 -2.59 -10.97
C TRP A 106 1.43 -4.11 -11.23
N ALA A 107 0.43 -4.88 -10.79
CA ALA A 107 0.42 -6.34 -10.88
C ALA A 107 0.55 -6.87 -12.32
N ILE A 108 -0.08 -6.21 -13.31
CA ILE A 108 0.02 -6.60 -14.73
C ILE A 108 1.46 -6.51 -15.25
N ARG A 109 2.26 -5.57 -14.73
CA ARG A 109 3.68 -5.41 -15.10
C ARG A 109 4.60 -6.32 -14.30
N HIS A 110 4.13 -6.83 -13.17
CA HIS A 110 4.88 -7.69 -12.25
C HIS A 110 4.08 -8.95 -11.88
N PRO A 111 3.65 -9.78 -12.85
CA PRO A 111 2.80 -10.93 -12.58
C PRO A 111 3.45 -11.96 -11.64
N ASP A 112 4.79 -12.05 -11.64
CA ASP A 112 5.53 -12.95 -10.75
C ASP A 112 5.66 -12.42 -9.30
N ARG A 113 5.12 -11.22 -9.01
CA ARG A 113 5.21 -10.58 -7.69
C ARG A 113 3.89 -10.62 -6.91
N VAL A 114 2.85 -11.22 -7.46
CA VAL A 114 1.49 -11.31 -6.88
C VAL A 114 0.96 -12.73 -6.81
#